data_AF-A0AB34XZK2-F1
#
_entry.id   AF-A0AB34XZK2-F1
#
_cell.length_a   1.000
_cell.length_b   1.000
_cell.length_c   1.000
_cell.angle_alpha   90.00
_cell.angle_beta   90.00
_cell.angle_gamma   90.00
#
_symmetry.space_group_name_H-M   'P 1'
#
loop_
_entity.id
_entity.type
_entity.pdbx_description
1 polymer ?
#
loop_
_entity_poly.entity_id
_entity_poly.type
_entity_poly.pdbx_seq_one_letter_code
_entity_poly.pdbx_strand_id
1 'polypeptide(L)'
;MTAAYFKTIMREIWSSKARFASILLIIFLGVAFYTGIRATGPDMSQAANDYYAKQKLATNSVQSTMGLTKADTRVLNQHRSQLTYQATRYADVNQLNNS
;
A
#
# COMPACT_ATOMS: atom_id res chain seq x y z
N MET A 1 4.96 11.45 -44.73
CA MET A 1 3.54 11.18 -44.39
C MET A 1 3.03 12.27 -43.44
N THR A 2 2.77 13.50 -43.90
CA THR A 2 3.12 14.63 -43.01
C THR A 2 2.03 15.62 -42.59
N ALA A 3 1.01 15.94 -43.37
CA ALA A 3 0.00 16.91 -42.91
C ALA A 3 -1.41 16.64 -43.44
N ALA A 4 -1.52 16.15 -44.67
CA ALA A 4 -2.80 15.81 -45.29
C ALA A 4 -3.57 14.77 -44.46
N TYR A 5 -2.91 13.70 -44.00
CA TYR A 5 -3.55 12.65 -43.20
C TYR A 5 -4.12 13.17 -41.87
N PHE A 6 -3.36 13.98 -41.14
CA PHE A 6 -3.82 14.55 -39.87
C PHE A 6 -4.99 15.52 -40.08
N LYS A 7 -4.96 16.28 -41.18
CA LYS A 7 -6.05 17.18 -41.57
C LYS A 7 -7.33 16.41 -41.93
N THR A 8 -7.20 15.27 -42.61
CA THR A 8 -8.33 14.37 -42.90
C THR A 8 -8.91 13.79 -41.62
N ILE A 9 -8.06 13.29 -40.70
CA ILE A 9 -8.48 12.76 -39.40
C ILE A 9 -9.22 13.84 -38.59
N MET A 10 -8.70 15.07 -38.52
CA MET A 10 -9.35 16.17 -37.81
C MET A 10 -10.70 16.55 -38.42
N ARG A 11 -10.80 16.56 -39.76
CA ARG A 11 -12.06 16.82 -40.47
C ARG A 11 -13.10 15.74 -40.21
N GLU A 12 -12.66 14.49 -40.14
CA GLU A 12 -13.53 13.33 -39.91
C GLU A 12 -14.06 13.29 -38.46
N ILE A 13 -13.21 13.63 -37.48
CA ILE A 13 -13.60 13.83 -36.09
C ILE A 13 -14.67 14.93 -35.95
N TRP A 14 -14.52 16.04 -36.69
CA TRP A 14 -15.50 17.12 -36.70
C TRP A 14 -16.80 16.78 -37.44
N SER A 15 -16.76 15.87 -38.41
CA SER A 15 -17.94 15.40 -39.14
C SER A 15 -18.84 14.50 -38.29
N SER A 16 -18.29 13.76 -37.33
CA SER A 16 -19.04 12.82 -36.48
C SER A 16 -18.72 12.97 -34.99
N LYS A 17 -19.04 14.16 -34.44
CA LYS A 17 -18.74 14.52 -33.06
C LYS A 17 -19.32 13.54 -32.02
N ALA A 18 -20.54 13.04 -32.26
CA ALA A 18 -21.20 12.11 -31.35
C ALA A 18 -20.49 10.74 -31.28
N ARG A 19 -20.16 10.15 -32.44
CA ARG A 19 -19.48 8.85 -32.50
C ARG A 19 -18.08 8.91 -31.91
N PHE A 20 -17.34 9.99 -32.18
CA PHE A 20 -16.01 10.20 -31.61
C PHE A 20 -16.07 10.38 -30.09
N ALA A 21 -17.02 11.19 -29.59
CA ALA A 21 -17.21 11.39 -28.16
C ALA A 21 -17.54 10.07 -27.42
N SER A 22 -18.40 9.22 -27.99
CA SER A 22 -18.72 7.92 -27.38
C SER A 22 -17.49 7.01 -27.26
N ILE A 23 -16.69 6.90 -28.32
CA ILE A 23 -15.47 6.06 -28.32
C ILE A 23 -14.44 6.62 -27.32
N LEU A 24 -14.24 7.95 -27.33
CA LEU A 24 -13.33 8.62 -26.41
C LEU A 24 -13.74 8.40 -24.95
N LEU A 25 -15.03 8.49 -24.63
CA LEU A 25 -15.54 8.31 -23.28
C LEU A 25 -15.36 6.87 -22.78
N ILE A 26 -15.60 5.86 -23.63
CA ILE A 26 -15.35 4.45 -23.28
C ILE A 26 -13.88 4.19 -23.00
N ILE A 27 -12.98 4.67 -23.87
CA ILE A 27 -11.53 4.53 -23.69
C ILE A 27 -11.07 5.26 -22.44
N PHE A 28 -11.55 6.49 -22.24
CA PHE A 28 -11.25 7.30 -21.07
C PHE A 28 -11.65 6.59 -19.78
N LEU A 29 -12.86 6.01 -19.74
CA LEU A 29 -13.34 5.25 -18.58
C LEU A 29 -12.43 4.05 -18.27
N GLY A 30 -12.04 3.29 -19.30
CA GLY A 30 -11.16 2.12 -19.14
C GLY A 30 -9.75 2.48 -18.66
N VAL A 31 -9.16 3.55 -19.21
CA VAL A 31 -7.82 4.01 -18.81
C VAL A 31 -7.85 4.64 -17.41
N ALA A 32 -8.87 5.41 -17.08
CA ALA A 32 -9.03 6.00 -15.74
C ALA A 32 -9.15 4.92 -14.66
N PHE A 33 -9.93 3.86 -14.91
CA PHE A 33 -10.00 2.72 -14.00
C PHE A 33 -8.65 1.99 -13.86
N TYR A 34 -8.00 1.70 -14.98
CA TYR A 34 -6.71 0.98 -14.97
C TYR A 34 -5.62 1.77 -14.24
N THR A 35 -5.50 3.06 -14.54
CA THR A 35 -4.53 3.94 -13.89
C THR A 35 -4.86 4.19 -12.44
N GLY A 36 -6.15 4.35 -12.09
CA GLY A 36 -6.62 4.50 -10.72
C GLY A 36 -6.27 3.30 -9.86
N ILE A 37 -6.61 2.08 -10.27
CA ILE A 37 -6.26 0.84 -9.54
C ILE A 37 -4.74 0.68 -9.42
N ARG A 38 -4.00 0.99 -10.49
CA ARG A 38 -2.54 0.86 -10.50
C ARG A 38 -1.85 1.88 -9.61
N ALA A 39 -2.40 3.08 -9.46
CA ALA A 39 -1.87 4.12 -8.57
C ALA A 39 -2.09 3.75 -7.09
N THR A 40 -3.22 3.11 -6.76
CA THR A 40 -3.56 2.73 -5.38
C THR A 40 -2.59 1.72 -4.78
N GLY A 41 -1.98 0.84 -5.57
CA GLY A 41 -1.00 -0.15 -5.10
C GLY A 41 0.25 0.47 -4.43
N PRO A 42 1.06 1.26 -5.15
CA PRO A 42 2.24 1.93 -4.59
C PRO A 42 1.85 3.00 -3.55
N ASP A 43 0.74 3.73 -3.73
CA ASP A 43 0.29 4.70 -2.72
C ASP A 43 -0.12 4.01 -1.42
N MET A 44 -0.80 2.86 -1.45
CA MET A 44 -1.11 2.10 -0.22
C MET A 44 0.16 1.59 0.45
N SER A 45 1.16 1.13 -0.33
CA SER A 45 2.42 0.66 0.24
C SER A 45 3.19 1.82 0.90
N GLN A 46 3.23 2.98 0.25
CA GLN A 46 3.91 4.15 0.77
C GLN A 46 3.18 4.76 1.97
N ALA A 47 1.85 4.87 1.91
CA ALA A 47 1.02 5.30 3.03
C ALA A 47 1.11 4.35 4.23
N ALA A 48 1.14 3.03 3.99
CA ALA A 48 1.37 2.06 5.04
C ALA A 48 2.75 2.27 5.68
N ASN A 49 3.81 2.38 4.88
CA ASN A 49 5.17 2.61 5.40
C ASN A 49 5.27 3.90 6.22
N ASP A 50 4.67 5.00 5.74
CA ASP A 50 4.61 6.27 6.46
C ASP A 50 3.82 6.17 7.76
N TYR A 51 2.72 5.40 7.77
CA TYR A 51 1.93 5.15 8.97
C TYR A 51 2.71 4.32 10.00
N TYR A 52 3.39 3.24 9.56
CA TYR A 52 4.26 2.42 10.40
C TYR A 52 5.44 3.22 10.96
N ALA A 53 6.05 4.10 10.15
CA ALA A 53 7.14 4.97 10.57
C ALA A 53 6.70 6.04 11.58
N LYS A 54 5.55 6.70 11.35
CA LYS A 54 5.00 7.70 12.28
C LYS A 54 4.64 7.12 13.64
N GLN A 55 4.09 5.91 13.66
CA GLN A 55 3.69 5.26 14.92
C GLN A 55 4.83 4.47 15.58
N LYS A 56 6.04 4.46 14.98
CA LYS A 56 7.20 3.69 15.47
C LYS A 56 6.84 2.25 15.83
N LEU A 57 5.98 1.64 15.01
CA LEU A 57 5.53 0.27 15.25
C LEU A 57 6.70 -0.68 15.05
N ALA A 58 6.78 -1.70 15.91
CA ALA A 58 7.81 -2.70 15.80
C ALA A 58 7.63 -3.47 14.49
N THR A 59 8.65 -3.47 13.62
CA THR A 59 8.66 -4.26 12.38
C THR A 59 8.53 -5.76 12.68
N ASN A 60 9.05 -6.21 13.82
CA ASN A 60 8.97 -7.58 14.30
C ASN A 60 8.61 -7.60 15.79
N SER A 61 7.59 -8.38 16.16
CA SER A 61 7.22 -8.66 17.55
C SER A 61 7.55 -10.12 17.88
N VAL A 62 8.26 -10.33 18.99
CA VAL A 62 8.55 -11.68 19.51
C VAL A 62 7.74 -11.84 20.79
N GLN A 63 6.75 -12.74 20.76
CA GLN A 63 5.88 -13.03 21.90
C GLN A 63 6.17 -14.42 22.44
N SER A 64 6.31 -14.54 23.76
CA SER A 64 6.51 -15.82 24.45
C SER A 64 5.48 -15.97 25.56
N THR A 65 4.78 -17.10 25.59
CA THR A 65 3.72 -17.39 26.57
C THR A 65 4.23 -17.37 28.02
N MET A 66 5.48 -17.79 28.23
CA MET A 66 6.13 -17.81 29.55
C MET A 66 6.91 -16.52 29.89
N GLY A 67 6.94 -15.55 28.96
CA GLY A 67 7.80 -14.38 29.03
C GLY A 67 9.22 -14.66 28.54
N LEU A 68 9.87 -13.61 28.02
CA LEU A 68 11.28 -13.67 27.59
C LEU A 68 12.19 -13.82 28.82
N THR A 69 13.17 -14.71 28.74
CA THR A 69 14.08 -14.97 29.86
C THR A 69 15.17 -13.91 30.00
N LYS A 70 15.85 -13.87 31.15
CA LYS A 70 17.01 -12.98 31.38
C LYS A 70 18.17 -13.29 30.41
N ALA A 71 18.27 -14.51 29.89
CA ALA A 71 19.25 -14.88 28.88
C ALA A 71 18.90 -14.27 27.52
N ASP A 72 17.63 -14.33 27.11
CA ASP A 72 17.16 -13.78 25.84
C ASP A 72 17.32 -12.27 25.78
N THR A 73 17.00 -11.58 26.88
CA THR A 73 17.22 -10.13 26.99
C THR A 73 18.69 -9.75 26.96
N ARG A 74 19.61 -10.63 27.39
CA ARG A 74 21.06 -10.38 27.31
C ARG A 74 21.58 -10.48 25.88
N VAL A 75 21.12 -11.48 25.13
CA VAL A 75 21.45 -11.64 23.69
C VAL A 75 20.92 -10.45 22.89
N LEU A 76 19.68 -10.01 23.16
CA LEU A 76 19.12 -8.81 22.54
C LEU A 76 19.90 -7.54 22.90
N ASN A 77 20.40 -7.42 24.13
CA ASN A 77 21.26 -6.30 24.54
C ASN A 77 22.63 -6.29 23.85
N GLN A 78 23.19 -7.46 23.53
CA GLN A 78 24.45 -7.56 22.77
C GLN A 78 24.31 -7.01 21.34
N HIS A 79 23.11 -7.08 20.76
CA HIS A 79 22.80 -6.57 19.42
C HIS A 79 22.07 -5.21 19.43
N ARG A 80 22.12 -4.48 20.55
CA ARG A 80 21.42 -3.20 20.77
C ARG A 80 21.86 -2.07 19.82
N SER A 81 23.04 -2.18 19.21
CA SER A 81 23.49 -1.22 18.19
C SER A 81 22.69 -1.31 16.88
N GLN A 82 21.97 -2.41 16.65
CA GLN A 82 21.21 -2.68 15.42
C GLN A 82 19.70 -2.80 15.67
N LEU A 83 19.25 -2.93 16.93
CA LEU A 83 17.87 -3.22 17.29
C LEU A 83 17.38 -2.31 18.42
N THR A 84 16.30 -1.56 18.16
CA THR A 84 15.53 -0.87 19.21
C THR A 84 14.41 -1.80 19.66
N TYR A 85 14.46 -2.27 20.90
CA TYR A 85 13.45 -3.16 21.47
C TYR A 85 12.73 -2.50 22.64
N GLN A 86 11.43 -2.73 22.76
CA GLN A 86 10.62 -2.38 23.94
C GLN A 86 10.05 -3.66 24.52
N ALA A 87 10.28 -3.89 25.81
CA ALA A 87 9.70 -5.03 26.52
C ALA A 87 8.33 -4.64 27.08
N THR A 88 7.27 -5.25 26.57
CA THR A 88 5.92 -5.10 27.12
C THR A 88 5.39 -6.44 27.62
N ARG A 89 4.73 -6.42 28.78
CA ARG A 89 4.04 -7.57 29.35
C ARG A 89 2.55 -7.30 29.30
N TYR A 90 1.82 -8.14 28.58
CA TYR A 90 0.36 -8.11 28.54
C TYR A 90 -0.17 -9.33 29.28
N ALA A 91 -1.12 -9.12 30.20
CA ALA A 91 -1.85 -10.20 30.86
C ALA A 91 -3.24 -10.26 30.24
N ASP A 92 -3.52 -11.33 29.51
CA ASP A 92 -4.87 -11.59 29.00
C ASP A 92 -5.73 -12.13 30.15
N VAL A 93 -6.80 -11.43 30.49
CA VAL A 93 -7.70 -11.76 31.61
C VAL A 93 -8.91 -12.60 31.20
N ASN A 94 -9.03 -13.01 29.93
CA ASN A 94 -10.24 -13.65 29.41
C ASN A 94 -10.20 -15.19 29.27
N GLN A 95 -9.26 -15.90 29.89
CA GLN A 95 -9.19 -17.36 29.77
C GLN A 95 -10.06 -18.16 30.77
N LEU A 96 -10.98 -17.53 31.50
CA LEU A 96 -11.79 -18.20 32.54
C LEU A 96 -13.26 -18.50 32.15
N ASN A 97 -13.59 -18.60 30.86
CA ASN A 97 -14.92 -19.10 30.47
C ASN A 97 -14.88 -20.04 29.26
N ASN A 98 -14.13 -21.12 29.38
CA ASN A 98 -14.44 -22.34 28.63
C ASN A 98 -14.01 -23.55 29.46
N SER A 99 -14.88 -23.91 30.40
CA SER A 99 -14.97 -25.26 30.98
C SER A 99 -15.96 -26.08 30.16
#